data_AF-A0A0C4E7L1-F1
#
_entry.id   AF-A0A0C4E7L1-F1
#
_cell.length_a   1.000
_cell.length_b   1.000
_cell.length_c   1.000
_cell.angle_alpha   90.00
_cell.angle_beta   90.00
_cell.angle_gamma   90.00
#
_symmetry.space_group_name_H-M   'P 1'
#
loop_
_entity.id
_entity.type
_entity.pdbx_description
1 polymer ?
#
loop_
_entity_poly.entity_id
_entity_poly.type
_entity_poly.pdbx_seq_one_letter_code
_entity_poly.pdbx_strand_id
1 'polypeptide(L)'
;MAATHPTLTTSYEERAKTAGHPLTSYLLRLMELKGSNLCLSADVTNARELLHLADKVGPSIVVLKTHYDLVAGWDYNPQTGTGAKLAALARRHGFLIFEDRKFADIGKTVQLQYTGGTARIVEWAHIVNVNIQAGKEVVRALAEAAANWRERIKYEVRTSVTVGTPISDSFEEDADEEVSPTAISRPQQVPTQRRQPSPHHESAAAKARKNSGQGLGAGPVPISQGYGRDTADGRKGSIVSITTVTQSYEPADSPRLSKSMTEGGLDDVVFPGIEEAPLERGLLILAQMRSTARPTTPSST
;
A
#
# COMPACT_ATOMS: atom_id res chain seq x y z
N MET A 1 -25.58 -35.01 -18.79
CA MET A 1 -24.73 -34.37 -17.75
C MET A 1 -25.00 -32.88 -17.78
N ALA A 2 -25.14 -32.23 -16.63
CA ALA A 2 -25.29 -30.77 -16.61
C ALA A 2 -24.02 -30.14 -17.22
N ALA A 3 -24.18 -29.17 -18.12
CA ALA A 3 -23.04 -28.47 -18.70
C ALA A 3 -22.24 -27.79 -17.56
N THR A 4 -20.94 -28.05 -17.51
CA THR A 4 -20.05 -27.40 -16.54
C THR A 4 -20.02 -25.91 -16.81
N HIS A 5 -20.13 -25.10 -15.75
CA HIS A 5 -20.09 -23.65 -15.90
C HIS A 5 -18.73 -23.21 -16.47
N PRO A 6 -18.66 -22.31 -17.47
CA PRO A 6 -17.41 -21.94 -18.15
C PRO A 6 -16.29 -21.46 -17.22
N THR A 7 -16.64 -20.86 -16.07
CA THR A 7 -15.66 -20.36 -15.08
C THR A 7 -14.80 -21.45 -14.44
N LEU A 8 -15.15 -22.73 -14.60
CA LEU A 8 -14.35 -23.85 -14.10
C LEU A 8 -13.15 -24.16 -15.00
N THR A 9 -13.20 -23.75 -16.27
CA THR A 9 -12.17 -24.03 -17.27
C THR A 9 -11.42 -22.79 -17.71
N THR A 10 -12.00 -21.60 -17.54
CA THR A 10 -11.37 -20.32 -17.88
C THR A 10 -10.42 -19.87 -16.77
N SER A 11 -9.21 -19.41 -17.14
CA SER A 11 -8.21 -18.88 -16.20
C SER A 11 -8.71 -17.64 -15.44
N TYR A 12 -8.04 -17.29 -14.34
CA TYR A 12 -8.37 -16.09 -13.59
C TYR A 12 -8.15 -14.82 -14.42
N GLU A 13 -7.05 -14.76 -15.18
CA GLU A 13 -6.75 -13.64 -16.09
C GLU A 13 -7.89 -13.36 -17.09
N GLU A 14 -8.37 -14.38 -17.80
CA GLU A 14 -9.44 -14.23 -18.80
C GLU A 14 -10.77 -13.82 -18.14
N ARG A 15 -11.05 -14.36 -16.95
CA ARG A 15 -12.22 -13.96 -16.16
C ARG A 15 -12.12 -12.51 -15.68
N ALA A 16 -10.92 -12.01 -15.41
CA ALA A 16 -10.72 -10.64 -14.94
C ALA A 16 -11.08 -9.60 -16.02
N LYS A 17 -10.86 -9.93 -17.31
CA LYS A 17 -11.16 -9.07 -18.46
C LYS A 17 -12.65 -8.81 -18.64
N THR A 18 -13.50 -9.72 -18.17
CA THR A 18 -14.97 -9.68 -18.34
C THR A 18 -15.72 -9.50 -17.02
N ALA A 19 -15.01 -9.29 -15.91
CA ALA A 19 -15.62 -9.13 -14.60
C ALA A 19 -16.41 -7.81 -14.51
N GLY A 20 -17.71 -7.89 -14.18
CA GLY A 20 -18.58 -6.71 -14.10
C GLY A 20 -18.34 -5.79 -12.89
N HIS A 21 -17.59 -6.23 -11.87
CA HIS A 21 -17.28 -5.43 -10.69
C HIS A 21 -15.76 -5.20 -10.57
N PRO A 22 -15.28 -3.96 -10.31
CA PRO A 22 -13.84 -3.66 -10.24
C PRO A 22 -13.09 -4.54 -9.24
N LEU A 23 -13.65 -4.71 -8.04
CA LEU A 23 -13.04 -5.56 -6.99
C LEU A 23 -12.93 -7.04 -7.42
N THR A 24 -13.86 -7.53 -8.25
CA THR A 24 -13.79 -8.89 -8.78
C THR A 24 -12.68 -9.02 -9.81
N SER A 25 -12.55 -8.04 -10.72
CA SER A 25 -11.44 -7.99 -11.68
C SER A 25 -10.09 -7.91 -10.96
N TYR A 26 -9.99 -7.06 -9.93
CA TYR A 26 -8.82 -6.95 -9.06
C TYR A 26 -8.44 -8.27 -8.40
N LEU A 27 -9.39 -8.93 -7.73
CA LEU A 27 -9.15 -10.20 -7.05
C LEU A 27 -8.66 -11.28 -8.02
N LEU A 28 -9.27 -11.37 -9.21
CA LEU A 28 -8.86 -12.37 -10.22
C LEU A 28 -7.44 -12.11 -10.75
N ARG A 29 -7.07 -10.85 -11.01
CA ARG A 29 -5.70 -10.49 -11.38
C ARG A 29 -4.71 -10.79 -10.26
N LEU A 30 -5.09 -10.52 -9.02
CA LEU A 30 -4.28 -10.82 -7.85
C LEU A 30 -4.04 -12.33 -7.69
N MET A 31 -5.08 -13.15 -7.95
CA MET A 31 -4.97 -14.61 -7.91
C MET A 31 -4.00 -15.15 -8.94
N GLU A 32 -4.04 -14.62 -10.17
CA GLU A 32 -3.09 -14.93 -11.24
C GLU A 32 -1.66 -14.54 -10.82
N LEU A 33 -1.48 -13.27 -10.43
CA LEU A 33 -0.18 -12.71 -10.06
C LEU A 33 0.49 -13.46 -8.90
N LYS A 34 -0.30 -13.92 -7.92
CA LYS A 34 0.22 -14.65 -6.75
C LYS A 34 0.26 -16.16 -6.93
N GLY A 35 -0.28 -16.69 -8.04
CA GLY A 35 -0.48 -18.13 -8.20
C GLY A 35 -1.27 -18.75 -7.05
N SER A 36 -2.19 -17.99 -6.44
CA SER A 36 -2.92 -18.39 -5.24
C SER A 36 -4.40 -18.06 -5.35
N ASN A 37 -5.25 -18.95 -4.85
CA ASN A 37 -6.67 -18.74 -4.70
C ASN A 37 -7.13 -18.91 -3.24
N LEU A 38 -6.18 -18.87 -2.30
CA LEU A 38 -6.41 -19.16 -0.89
C LEU A 38 -7.06 -17.95 -0.19
N CYS A 39 -8.22 -18.21 0.42
CA CYS A 39 -8.86 -17.36 1.42
C CYS A 39 -8.59 -17.95 2.80
N LEU A 40 -7.95 -17.20 3.69
CA LEU A 40 -7.69 -17.63 5.06
C LEU A 40 -8.77 -17.10 6.02
N SER A 41 -9.39 -17.99 6.78
CA SER A 41 -10.21 -17.61 7.95
C SER A 41 -9.30 -17.36 9.16
N ALA A 42 -9.12 -16.10 9.54
CA ALA A 42 -8.26 -15.71 10.65
C ALA A 42 -9.05 -15.58 11.96
N ASP A 43 -9.59 -16.71 12.45
CA ASP A 43 -10.40 -16.77 13.68
C ASP A 43 -9.51 -16.83 14.93
N VAL A 44 -8.73 -15.76 15.16
CA VAL A 44 -7.90 -15.57 16.36
C VAL A 44 -8.60 -14.63 17.34
N THR A 45 -8.20 -14.69 18.62
CA THR A 45 -8.96 -14.03 19.71
C THR A 45 -8.45 -12.65 20.07
N ASN A 46 -7.32 -12.16 19.50
CA ASN A 46 -6.75 -10.87 19.85
C ASN A 46 -6.09 -10.15 18.66
N ALA A 47 -6.10 -8.82 18.70
CA ALA A 47 -5.67 -7.99 17.57
C ALA A 47 -4.19 -8.14 17.21
N ARG A 48 -3.32 -8.40 18.20
CA ARG A 48 -1.88 -8.57 17.97
C ARG A 48 -1.61 -9.82 17.14
N GLU A 49 -2.24 -10.93 17.51
CA GLU A 49 -2.13 -12.20 16.79
C GLU A 49 -2.71 -12.09 15.39
N LEU A 50 -3.84 -11.39 15.22
CA LEU A 50 -4.44 -11.16 13.91
C LEU A 50 -3.49 -10.44 12.95
N LEU A 51 -2.87 -9.34 13.42
CA LEU A 51 -1.89 -8.59 12.63
C LEU A 51 -0.63 -9.40 12.34
N HIS A 52 -0.14 -10.17 13.33
CA HIS A 52 1.02 -11.03 13.15
C HIS A 52 0.76 -12.13 12.11
N LEU A 53 -0.39 -12.80 12.21
CA LEU A 53 -0.80 -13.83 11.26
C LEU A 53 -0.94 -13.24 9.86
N ALA A 54 -1.61 -12.11 9.72
CA ALA A 54 -1.80 -11.42 8.45
C ALA A 54 -0.47 -11.05 7.78
N ASP A 55 0.51 -10.55 8.54
CA ASP A 55 1.84 -10.23 8.00
C ASP A 55 2.63 -11.48 7.56
N LYS A 56 2.47 -12.60 8.27
CA LYS A 56 3.15 -13.87 7.96
C LYS A 56 2.57 -14.59 6.76
N VAL A 57 1.24 -14.67 6.68
CA VAL A 57 0.54 -15.43 5.63
C VAL A 57 0.20 -14.59 4.41
N GLY A 58 0.27 -13.25 4.53
CA GLY A 58 -0.05 -12.28 3.50
C GLY A 58 0.48 -12.65 2.11
N PRO A 59 1.76 -13.02 1.94
CA PRO A 59 2.31 -13.41 0.63
C PRO A 59 1.63 -14.60 -0.04
N SER A 60 0.98 -15.50 0.71
CA SER A 60 0.38 -16.74 0.19
C SER A 60 -1.14 -16.68 0.00
N ILE A 61 -1.82 -15.66 0.54
CA ILE A 61 -3.28 -15.54 0.48
C ILE A 61 -3.72 -14.42 -0.46
N VAL A 62 -4.95 -14.53 -0.98
CA VAL A 62 -5.59 -13.45 -1.76
C VAL A 62 -6.73 -12.79 -1.00
N VAL A 63 -7.27 -13.47 0.02
CA VAL A 63 -8.30 -12.93 0.91
C VAL A 63 -7.99 -13.31 2.35
N LEU A 64 -8.06 -12.35 3.26
CA LEU A 64 -8.05 -12.56 4.71
C LEU A 64 -9.47 -12.33 5.23
N LYS A 65 -10.11 -13.38 5.72
CA LYS A 65 -11.44 -13.30 6.33
C LYS A 65 -11.31 -13.05 7.84
N THR A 66 -12.04 -12.07 8.34
CA THR A 66 -12.04 -11.65 9.75
C THR A 66 -13.41 -11.80 10.40
N HIS A 67 -13.42 -11.82 11.73
CA HIS A 67 -14.58 -11.57 12.59
C HIS A 67 -14.13 -10.56 13.65
N TYR A 68 -14.17 -9.27 13.34
CA TYR A 68 -13.60 -8.24 14.25
C TYR A 68 -14.26 -8.25 15.65
N ASP A 69 -15.52 -8.68 15.73
CA ASP A 69 -16.31 -8.75 16.94
C ASP A 69 -15.87 -9.85 17.92
N LEU A 70 -15.08 -10.82 17.46
CA LEU A 70 -14.44 -11.84 18.30
C LEU A 70 -13.04 -11.44 18.79
N VAL A 71 -12.48 -10.35 18.26
CA VAL A 71 -11.08 -9.98 18.46
C VAL A 71 -10.95 -9.03 19.65
N ALA A 72 -10.38 -9.53 20.75
CA ALA A 72 -10.06 -8.72 21.91
C ALA A 72 -8.96 -7.68 21.58
N GLY A 73 -9.11 -6.49 22.16
CA GLY A 73 -8.16 -5.39 21.95
C GLY A 73 -8.18 -4.79 20.54
N TRP A 74 -9.31 -4.90 19.84
CA TRP A 74 -9.50 -4.17 18.58
C TRP A 74 -9.43 -2.66 18.82
N ASP A 75 -8.43 -2.01 18.23
CA ASP A 75 -8.31 -0.55 18.27
C ASP A 75 -9.15 0.07 17.13
N TYR A 76 -10.15 0.84 17.52
CA TYR A 76 -11.12 1.48 16.62
C TYR A 76 -10.65 2.81 16.03
N ASN A 77 -9.41 3.23 16.29
CA ASN A 77 -8.86 4.43 15.67
C ASN A 77 -8.82 4.26 14.12
N PRO A 78 -9.45 5.16 13.34
CA PRO A 78 -9.52 5.02 11.89
C PRO A 78 -8.17 5.05 11.17
N GLN A 79 -7.16 5.73 11.74
CA GLN A 79 -5.87 5.96 11.10
C GLN A 79 -4.77 5.06 11.67
N THR A 80 -4.81 4.73 12.96
CA THR A 80 -3.75 3.97 13.65
C THR A 80 -4.22 2.64 14.25
N GLY A 81 -5.53 2.35 14.15
CA GLY A 81 -6.16 1.20 14.77
C GLY A 81 -5.93 -0.10 14.02
N THR A 82 -6.61 -1.17 14.47
CA THR A 82 -6.43 -2.51 13.92
C THR A 82 -6.85 -2.58 12.45
N GLY A 83 -7.98 -1.95 12.09
CA GLY A 83 -8.45 -1.89 10.70
C GLY A 83 -7.45 -1.18 9.77
N ALA A 84 -6.88 -0.05 10.19
CA ALA A 84 -5.86 0.68 9.42
C ALA A 84 -4.58 -0.14 9.22
N LYS A 85 -4.11 -0.81 10.28
CA LYS A 85 -2.94 -1.70 10.20
C LYS A 85 -3.17 -2.91 9.31
N LEU A 86 -4.37 -3.50 9.34
CA LEU A 86 -4.74 -4.57 8.42
C LEU A 86 -4.76 -4.07 6.96
N ALA A 87 -5.29 -2.88 6.71
CA ALA A 87 -5.29 -2.28 5.38
C ALA A 87 -3.86 -2.05 4.86
N ALA A 88 -2.94 -1.58 5.70
CA ALA A 88 -1.53 -1.45 5.32
C ALA A 88 -0.89 -2.80 4.97
N LEU A 89 -1.18 -3.87 5.74
CA LEU A 89 -0.71 -5.23 5.42
C LEU A 89 -1.32 -5.77 4.12
N ALA A 90 -2.61 -5.50 3.90
CA ALA A 90 -3.33 -5.87 2.68
C ALA A 90 -2.69 -5.24 1.43
N ARG A 91 -2.35 -3.95 1.50
CA ARG A 91 -1.62 -3.22 0.45
C ARG A 91 -0.24 -3.80 0.19
N ARG A 92 0.55 -3.98 1.25
CA ARG A 92 1.94 -4.45 1.17
C ARG A 92 2.05 -5.87 0.63
N HIS A 93 1.17 -6.77 1.05
CA HIS A 93 1.26 -8.20 0.70
C HIS A 93 0.31 -8.61 -0.42
N GLY A 94 -0.58 -7.73 -0.87
CA GLY A 94 -1.56 -8.01 -1.92
C GLY A 94 -2.60 -9.04 -1.47
N PHE A 95 -3.54 -8.63 -0.62
CA PHE A 95 -4.73 -9.42 -0.30
C PHE A 95 -5.92 -8.52 -0.02
N LEU A 96 -7.14 -9.03 -0.20
CA LEU A 96 -8.37 -8.33 0.19
C LEU A 96 -8.80 -8.73 1.60
N ILE A 97 -9.41 -7.79 2.32
CA ILE A 97 -9.98 -8.04 3.65
C ILE A 97 -11.47 -8.32 3.48
N PHE A 98 -11.91 -9.48 3.97
CA PHE A 98 -13.32 -9.89 4.00
C PHE A 98 -13.80 -9.94 5.45
N GLU A 99 -14.65 -9.00 5.84
CA GLU A 99 -15.30 -9.05 7.15
C GLU A 99 -16.56 -9.92 7.09
N ASP A 100 -16.53 -11.05 7.79
CA ASP A 100 -17.58 -12.07 7.81
C ASP A 100 -18.69 -11.76 8.81
N ARG A 101 -19.20 -10.52 8.75
CA ARG A 101 -20.15 -9.96 9.71
C ARG A 101 -21.54 -10.60 9.67
N LYS A 102 -21.90 -11.23 8.54
CA LYS A 102 -23.19 -11.88 8.28
C LYS A 102 -24.36 -10.95 8.61
N PHE A 103 -24.43 -9.79 7.94
CA PHE A 103 -25.54 -8.86 8.13
C PHE A 103 -26.88 -9.58 7.95
N ALA A 104 -27.84 -9.32 8.84
CA ALA A 104 -29.16 -9.96 8.82
C ALA A 104 -30.29 -8.98 9.18
N ASP A 105 -29.99 -7.69 9.26
CA ASP A 105 -30.95 -6.61 9.51
C ASP A 105 -31.35 -5.92 8.20
N ILE A 106 -32.33 -5.01 8.25
CA ILE A 106 -32.89 -4.34 7.07
C ILE A 106 -32.72 -2.81 7.12
N GLY A 107 -32.98 -2.17 5.98
CA GLY A 107 -33.18 -0.73 5.89
C GLY A 107 -32.04 0.09 6.49
N LYS A 108 -32.37 1.09 7.31
CA LYS A 108 -31.37 2.01 7.88
C LYS A 108 -30.44 1.34 8.90
N THR A 109 -30.92 0.32 9.61
CA THR A 109 -30.16 -0.34 10.67
C THR A 109 -28.91 -1.00 10.10
N VAL A 110 -29.05 -1.77 9.00
CA VAL A 110 -27.89 -2.41 8.37
C VAL A 110 -26.90 -1.39 7.80
N GLN A 111 -27.38 -0.23 7.31
CA GLN A 111 -26.49 0.84 6.85
C GLN A 111 -25.63 1.40 7.99
N LEU A 112 -26.23 1.61 9.17
CA LEU A 112 -25.53 2.13 10.35
C LEU A 112 -24.58 1.09 10.95
N GLN A 113 -24.95 -0.19 10.94
CA GLN A 113 -24.05 -1.29 11.34
C GLN A 113 -22.83 -1.39 10.43
N TYR A 114 -23.00 -1.11 9.13
CA TYR A 114 -21.92 -1.19 8.15
C TYR A 114 -21.01 0.04 8.13
N THR A 115 -21.60 1.25 8.17
CA THR A 115 -20.86 2.51 7.98
C THR A 115 -20.54 3.26 9.26
N GLY A 116 -21.25 2.98 10.35
CA GLY A 116 -21.14 3.70 11.61
C GLY A 116 -20.64 2.82 12.75
N GLY A 117 -21.05 3.20 13.96
CA GLY A 117 -20.58 2.56 15.18
C GLY A 117 -19.08 2.73 15.41
N THR A 118 -18.53 1.95 16.34
CA THR A 118 -17.08 1.92 16.57
C THR A 118 -16.35 1.22 15.43
N ALA A 119 -16.95 0.18 14.86
CA ALA A 119 -16.32 -0.70 13.89
C ALA A 119 -16.12 -0.09 12.50
N ARG A 120 -17.07 0.74 12.02
CA ARG A 120 -17.05 1.40 10.69
C ARG A 120 -16.50 0.46 9.60
N ILE A 121 -17.11 -0.71 9.47
CA ILE A 121 -16.60 -1.85 8.67
C ILE A 121 -16.26 -1.43 7.24
N VAL A 122 -17.09 -0.56 6.64
CA VAL A 122 -16.90 -0.02 5.28
C VAL A 122 -15.52 0.64 5.06
N GLU A 123 -14.90 1.18 6.11
CA GLU A 123 -13.63 1.92 6.02
C GLU A 123 -12.44 1.01 5.71
N TRP A 124 -12.47 -0.24 6.18
CA TRP A 124 -11.31 -1.15 6.11
C TRP A 124 -11.59 -2.50 5.45
N ALA A 125 -12.84 -2.97 5.45
CA ALA A 125 -13.20 -4.23 4.79
C ALA A 125 -13.48 -3.99 3.31
N HIS A 126 -12.83 -4.76 2.44
CA HIS A 126 -13.06 -4.73 1.00
C HIS A 126 -14.34 -5.49 0.64
N ILE A 127 -14.60 -6.57 1.36
CA ILE A 127 -15.74 -7.47 1.16
C ILE A 127 -16.48 -7.62 2.48
N VAL A 128 -17.81 -7.63 2.42
CA VAL A 128 -18.69 -8.05 3.52
C VAL A 128 -19.72 -9.06 3.00
N ASN A 129 -20.48 -9.67 3.90
CA ASN A 129 -21.55 -10.58 3.53
C ASN A 129 -22.88 -10.33 4.24
N VAL A 130 -23.95 -10.80 3.62
CA VAL A 130 -25.32 -10.62 4.09
C VAL A 130 -26.13 -11.91 3.95
N ASN A 131 -27.00 -12.20 4.90
CA ASN A 131 -27.91 -13.32 4.86
C ASN A 131 -29.10 -13.01 3.95
N ILE A 132 -29.44 -13.93 3.04
CA ILE A 132 -30.59 -13.80 2.13
C ILE A 132 -31.93 -13.62 2.86
N GLN A 133 -32.04 -14.08 4.11
CA GLN A 133 -33.26 -13.94 4.93
C GLN A 133 -33.66 -12.48 5.19
N ALA A 134 -32.70 -11.53 5.13
CA ALA A 134 -33.00 -10.09 5.25
C ALA A 134 -33.74 -9.52 4.02
N GLY A 135 -33.90 -10.31 2.95
CA GLY A 135 -34.60 -9.91 1.72
C GLY A 135 -33.76 -9.01 0.81
N LYS A 136 -34.16 -8.88 -0.46
CA LYS A 136 -33.39 -8.16 -1.49
C LYS A 136 -33.08 -6.69 -1.16
N GLU A 137 -33.92 -6.04 -0.36
CA GLU A 137 -33.76 -4.62 -0.01
C GLU A 137 -32.48 -4.37 0.83
N VAL A 138 -31.98 -5.38 1.53
CA VAL A 138 -30.71 -5.27 2.26
C VAL A 138 -29.53 -5.00 1.34
N VAL A 139 -29.54 -5.58 0.14
CA VAL A 139 -28.48 -5.42 -0.87
C VAL A 139 -28.46 -3.97 -1.34
N ARG A 140 -29.64 -3.41 -1.63
CA ARG A 140 -29.78 -2.00 -2.01
C ARG A 140 -29.32 -1.09 -0.86
N ALA A 141 -29.74 -1.37 0.37
CA ALA A 141 -29.37 -0.55 1.52
C ALA A 141 -27.85 -0.53 1.76
N LEU A 142 -27.17 -1.69 1.67
CA LEU A 142 -25.71 -1.78 1.81
C LEU A 142 -24.98 -1.09 0.66
N ALA A 143 -25.49 -1.22 -0.58
CA ALA A 143 -24.93 -0.52 -1.75
C ALA A 143 -25.04 1.00 -1.62
N GLU A 144 -26.20 1.52 -1.22
CA GLU A 144 -26.41 2.95 -0.94
C GLU A 144 -25.49 3.44 0.18
N ALA A 145 -25.32 2.65 1.24
CA ALA A 145 -24.43 2.99 2.34
C ALA A 145 -22.96 3.09 1.90
N ALA A 146 -22.49 2.14 1.08
CA ALA A 146 -21.15 2.17 0.50
C ALA A 146 -20.95 3.37 -0.45
N ALA A 147 -21.93 3.66 -1.32
CA ALA A 147 -21.87 4.80 -2.23
C ALA A 147 -21.81 6.13 -1.47
N ASN A 148 -22.69 6.32 -0.49
CA ASN A 148 -22.71 7.51 0.36
C ASN A 148 -21.45 7.67 1.21
N TRP A 149 -20.82 6.57 1.62
CA TRP A 149 -19.52 6.59 2.30
C TRP A 149 -18.43 7.05 1.32
N ARG A 150 -18.40 6.50 0.10
CA ARG A 150 -17.41 6.84 -0.93
C ARG A 150 -17.48 8.31 -1.33
N GLU A 151 -18.67 8.88 -1.47
CA GLU A 151 -18.85 10.31 -1.79
C GLU A 151 -18.32 11.26 -0.71
N ARG A 152 -18.24 10.80 0.54
CA ARG A 152 -17.71 11.60 1.67
C ARG A 152 -16.19 11.61 1.73
N ILE A 153 -15.53 10.73 0.99
CA ILE A 153 -14.08 10.70 0.89
C ILE A 153 -13.66 11.93 0.06
N LYS A 154 -13.18 12.97 0.76
CA LYS A 154 -12.55 14.12 0.10
C LYS A 154 -11.26 13.65 -0.57
N TYR A 155 -10.88 14.24 -1.70
CA TYR A 155 -9.58 13.97 -2.32
C TYR A 155 -8.62 15.10 -1.98
N GLU A 156 -7.41 14.73 -1.55
CA GLU A 156 -6.26 15.62 -1.50
C GLU A 156 -5.53 15.58 -2.86
N VAL A 157 -5.19 16.76 -3.37
CA VAL A 157 -4.35 16.90 -4.55
C VAL A 157 -2.92 17.08 -4.08
N ARG A 158 -2.07 16.09 -4.32
CA ARG A 158 -0.63 16.21 -4.07
C ARG A 158 0.06 16.65 -5.34
N THR A 159 0.72 17.80 -5.26
CA THR A 159 1.60 18.32 -6.31
C THR A 159 3.04 18.16 -5.85
N SER A 160 3.79 17.25 -6.47
CA SER A 160 5.24 17.18 -6.29
C SER A 160 5.93 17.92 -7.42
N VAL A 161 6.78 18.88 -7.06
CA VAL A 161 7.60 19.65 -8.00
C VAL A 161 9.04 19.22 -7.82
N THR A 162 9.60 18.55 -8.82
CA THR A 162 11.01 18.16 -8.86
C THR A 162 11.73 19.06 -9.84
N VAL A 163 12.81 19.71 -9.40
CA VAL A 163 13.67 20.52 -10.26
C VAL A 163 14.95 19.75 -10.50
N GLY A 164 15.19 19.37 -11.76
CA GLY A 164 16.43 18.74 -12.20
C GLY A 164 17.24 19.69 -13.07
N THR A 165 18.56 19.70 -12.88
CA THR A 165 19.49 20.27 -13.86
C THR A 165 19.90 19.14 -14.80
N PRO A 166 19.67 19.23 -16.12
CA PRO A 166 20.12 18.22 -17.05
C PRO A 166 21.64 18.11 -16.98
N ILE A 167 22.15 16.90 -16.76
CA ILE A 167 23.56 16.56 -16.95
C ILE A 167 23.66 16.08 -18.40
N SER A 168 24.63 16.60 -19.16
CA SER A 168 24.70 16.48 -20.62
C SER A 168 24.88 15.06 -21.19
N ASP A 169 25.00 14.03 -20.35
CA ASP A 169 25.32 12.66 -20.78
C ASP A 169 24.12 11.71 -20.80
N SER A 170 22.87 12.21 -20.75
CA SER A 170 21.66 11.35 -20.71
C SER A 170 20.85 11.31 -22.00
N PHE A 171 21.47 11.56 -23.16
CA PHE A 171 20.87 11.28 -24.47
C PHE A 171 21.72 10.20 -25.15
N GLU A 172 21.58 8.94 -24.72
CA GLU A 172 21.96 7.81 -25.57
C GLU A 172 20.76 7.43 -26.44
N GLU A 173 21.00 7.47 -27.75
CA GLU A 173 20.09 7.18 -28.84
C GLU A 173 19.74 5.68 -28.89
N ASP A 174 18.47 5.37 -29.09
CA ASP A 174 18.00 4.06 -29.51
C ASP A 174 18.64 3.69 -30.88
N ALA A 175 19.55 2.70 -30.91
CA ALA A 175 19.97 2.01 -32.12
C ALA A 175 20.52 0.60 -31.83
N ASP A 176 19.71 -0.41 -32.18
CA ASP A 176 19.95 -1.77 -32.69
C ASP A 176 21.26 -2.59 -32.44
N GLU A 177 21.04 -3.91 -32.29
CA GLU A 177 21.90 -5.09 -32.56
C GLU A 177 22.66 -5.84 -31.40
N GLU A 178 22.06 -6.98 -31.04
CA GLU A 178 22.57 -8.37 -30.90
C GLU A 178 24.06 -8.79 -30.67
N VAL A 179 24.19 -9.87 -29.86
CA VAL A 179 25.23 -10.94 -29.69
C VAL A 179 26.45 -10.77 -28.73
N SER A 180 26.49 -11.69 -27.74
CA SER A 180 27.51 -12.10 -26.74
C SER A 180 28.88 -12.61 -27.30
N PRO A 181 29.81 -13.26 -26.54
CA PRO A 181 30.33 -13.13 -25.15
C PRO A 181 31.89 -13.13 -25.07
N THR A 182 32.54 -12.63 -24.00
CA THR A 182 33.77 -13.27 -23.43
C THR A 182 34.19 -12.70 -22.06
N ALA A 183 34.85 -13.56 -21.28
CA ALA A 183 35.27 -13.38 -19.90
C ALA A 183 36.72 -12.84 -19.75
N ILE A 184 37.11 -12.46 -18.51
CA ILE A 184 38.25 -12.98 -17.71
C ILE A 184 38.89 -11.92 -16.76
N SER A 185 38.99 -12.34 -15.49
CA SER A 185 40.02 -12.08 -14.45
C SER A 185 40.06 -10.82 -13.54
N ARG A 186 40.03 -11.17 -12.25
CA ARG A 186 40.48 -10.51 -10.99
C ARG A 186 42.02 -10.37 -10.93
N PRO A 187 42.66 -9.58 -10.02
CA PRO A 187 42.70 -9.93 -8.57
C PRO A 187 42.79 -8.79 -7.53
N GLN A 188 42.61 -9.20 -6.26
CA GLN A 188 42.68 -8.46 -4.99
C GLN A 188 44.11 -8.05 -4.58
N GLN A 189 44.24 -7.07 -3.67
CA GLN A 189 45.33 -7.03 -2.67
C GLN A 189 44.93 -6.29 -1.36
N VAL A 190 45.46 -6.82 -0.25
CA VAL A 190 45.34 -6.43 1.17
C VAL A 190 46.66 -5.75 1.61
N PRO A 191 46.71 -4.97 2.71
CA PRO A 191 47.91 -5.09 3.57
C PRO A 191 47.67 -5.09 5.09
N THR A 192 48.65 -5.71 5.77
CA THR A 192 48.75 -6.14 7.17
C THR A 192 49.57 -5.21 8.09
N GLN A 193 49.33 -5.37 9.40
CA GLN A 193 49.81 -4.76 10.66
C GLN A 193 51.32 -4.50 10.91
N ARG A 194 51.64 -3.57 11.86
CA ARG A 194 52.36 -3.91 13.13
C ARG A 194 52.40 -2.81 14.24
N ARG A 195 51.93 -3.20 15.45
CA ARG A 195 52.38 -3.02 16.87
C ARG A 195 52.66 -1.64 17.54
N GLN A 196 51.76 -1.30 18.50
CA GLN A 196 51.84 -0.86 19.94
C GLN A 196 53.20 -0.68 20.68
N PRO A 197 53.31 0.04 21.83
CA PRO A 197 52.31 0.13 22.94
C PRO A 197 52.11 1.47 23.71
N SER A 198 51.03 1.52 24.50
CA SER A 198 50.58 2.56 25.44
C SER A 198 51.53 2.74 26.66
N PRO A 199 51.37 3.78 27.54
CA PRO A 199 50.36 3.62 28.62
C PRO A 199 49.78 4.91 29.27
N HIS A 200 48.73 4.67 30.10
CA HIS A 200 48.40 5.33 31.37
C HIS A 200 47.60 6.65 31.47
N HIS A 201 46.57 6.58 32.35
CA HIS A 201 45.96 7.62 33.20
C HIS A 201 45.18 8.76 32.48
N GLU A 202 44.12 9.39 32.98
CA GLU A 202 43.18 9.24 34.09
C GLU A 202 42.15 10.38 33.89
N SER A 203 40.90 10.17 34.32
CA SER A 203 39.90 11.15 34.80
C SER A 203 39.68 12.55 34.16
N ALA A 204 38.37 12.87 34.09
CA ALA A 204 37.74 14.11 34.55
C ALA A 204 37.64 15.34 33.62
N ALA A 205 36.37 15.63 33.31
CA ALA A 205 35.68 16.87 33.65
C ALA A 205 36.10 18.21 33.00
N ALA A 206 35.11 18.71 32.24
CA ALA A 206 34.46 20.01 32.46
C ALA A 206 35.02 21.29 31.82
N LYS A 207 34.04 22.04 31.30
CA LYS A 207 33.95 23.50 31.10
C LYS A 207 34.77 24.07 29.95
N ALA A 208 34.11 24.43 28.85
CA ALA A 208 33.36 25.70 28.71
C ALA A 208 34.23 26.93 28.97
N ARG A 209 34.55 27.68 27.90
CA ARG A 209 34.24 29.11 27.83
C ARG A 209 34.58 29.76 26.48
N LYS A 210 33.57 30.49 26.01
CA LYS A 210 33.61 31.84 25.41
C LYS A 210 34.49 32.05 24.17
N ASN A 211 33.79 31.92 23.06
CA ASN A 211 33.95 32.74 21.87
C ASN A 211 33.60 34.21 22.19
N SER A 212 34.44 35.16 21.75
CA SER A 212 34.12 36.61 21.81
C SER A 212 34.83 37.37 20.70
N GLY A 213 34.05 38.23 20.02
CA GLY A 213 34.50 39.38 19.23
C GLY A 213 34.72 39.05 17.75
N GLN A 214 33.83 39.47 16.83
CA GLN A 214 33.82 40.80 16.19
C GLN A 214 35.22 41.11 15.60
N GLY A 215 35.44 41.22 14.29
CA GLY A 215 34.63 41.84 13.24
C GLY A 215 35.48 42.94 12.58
N LEU A 216 35.26 43.15 11.27
CA LEU A 216 35.63 44.32 10.45
C LEU A 216 36.95 44.30 9.64
N GLY A 217 36.82 44.72 8.37
CA GLY A 217 37.80 45.51 7.61
C GLY A 217 38.72 44.69 6.69
N ALA A 218 38.44 44.49 5.40
CA ALA A 218 38.53 45.45 4.28
C ALA A 218 39.97 45.76 3.78
N GLY A 219 40.44 44.93 2.84
CA GLY A 219 41.29 45.24 1.66
C GLY A 219 42.77 45.66 1.85
N PRO A 220 43.55 45.86 0.76
CA PRO A 220 43.50 45.23 -0.58
C PRO A 220 44.91 44.83 -1.13
N VAL A 221 44.95 44.49 -2.44
CA VAL A 221 46.04 44.43 -3.46
C VAL A 221 47.08 43.27 -3.47
N PRO A 222 47.69 42.92 -4.63
CA PRO A 222 47.29 43.06 -6.04
C PRO A 222 47.52 41.79 -6.92
N ILE A 223 47.17 41.91 -8.20
CA ILE A 223 47.22 40.94 -9.31
C ILE A 223 48.54 41.05 -10.10
N SER A 224 49.07 39.91 -10.58
CA SER A 224 49.84 39.73 -11.84
C SER A 224 49.96 38.22 -12.09
N GLN A 225 49.88 37.57 -13.25
CA GLN A 225 49.78 37.82 -14.70
C GLN A 225 49.20 36.48 -15.24
N GLY A 226 48.25 36.42 -16.18
CA GLY A 226 48.44 36.76 -17.58
C GLY A 226 48.94 35.54 -18.38
N TYR A 227 48.03 34.75 -18.97
CA TYR A 227 48.22 34.11 -20.27
C TYR A 227 46.87 34.08 -20.99
N GLY A 228 46.81 34.81 -22.10
CA GLY A 228 45.63 34.91 -22.94
C GLY A 228 45.49 33.72 -23.87
N ARG A 229 44.24 33.45 -24.25
CA ARG A 229 43.91 33.08 -25.62
C ARG A 229 42.49 33.57 -25.91
N ASP A 230 42.42 34.59 -26.75
CA ASP A 230 41.19 34.95 -27.44
C ASP A 230 40.79 33.81 -28.38
N THR A 231 39.64 33.22 -28.12
CA THR A 231 38.78 32.70 -29.18
C THR A 231 37.37 33.19 -28.87
N ALA A 232 36.89 34.07 -29.73
CA ALA A 232 35.53 34.57 -29.73
C ALA A 232 34.52 33.42 -29.81
N ASP A 233 33.78 33.18 -28.73
CA ASP A 233 32.36 32.81 -28.84
C ASP A 233 31.64 33.18 -27.55
N GLY A 234 30.94 34.32 -27.60
CA GLY A 234 30.12 34.81 -26.50
C GLY A 234 28.80 34.06 -26.43
N ARG A 235 28.82 32.82 -25.93
CA ARG A 235 27.58 32.16 -25.47
C ARG A 235 27.63 31.96 -23.97
N LYS A 236 26.96 32.87 -23.26
CA LYS A 236 26.57 32.65 -21.86
C LYS A 236 25.82 31.32 -21.81
N GLY A 237 26.40 30.31 -21.15
CA GLY A 237 25.76 29.01 -20.97
C GLY A 237 24.40 29.19 -20.30
N SER A 238 23.33 28.79 -20.99
CA SER A 238 21.98 28.85 -20.46
C SER A 238 21.77 27.64 -19.56
N ILE A 239 21.76 27.83 -18.24
CA ILE A 239 21.32 26.79 -17.30
C ILE A 239 19.80 26.66 -17.45
N VAL A 240 19.35 25.64 -18.15
CA VAL A 240 17.93 25.29 -18.23
C VAL A 240 17.63 24.33 -17.08
N SER A 241 16.78 24.75 -16.14
CA SER A 241 16.28 23.86 -15.09
C SER A 241 14.95 23.26 -15.57
N ILE A 242 14.85 21.93 -15.61
CA ILE A 242 13.59 21.26 -15.93
C ILE A 242 12.81 21.11 -14.64
N THR A 243 11.63 21.74 -14.60
CA THR A 243 10.68 21.58 -13.49
C THR A 243 9.65 20.54 -13.89
N THR A 244 9.77 19.33 -13.35
CA THR A 244 8.75 18.29 -13.53
C THR A 244 7.70 18.45 -12.44
N VAL A 245 6.46 18.69 -12.85
CA VAL A 245 5.30 18.72 -11.95
C VAL A 245 4.54 17.42 -12.11
N THR A 246 4.47 16.63 -11.04
CA THR A 246 3.63 15.42 -11.00
C THR A 246 2.47 15.67 -10.04
N GLN A 247 1.25 15.53 -10.55
CA GLN A 247 0.02 15.61 -9.76
C GLN A 247 -0.51 14.21 -9.52
N SER A 248 -0.82 13.90 -8.26
CA SER A 248 -1.51 12.69 -7.85
C SER A 248 -2.77 13.06 -7.07
N TYR A 249 -3.87 12.38 -7.38
CA TYR A 249 -5.17 12.56 -6.74
C TYR A 249 -5.43 11.38 -5.82
N GLU A 250 -5.60 11.63 -4.52
CA GLU A 250 -5.82 10.56 -3.57
C GLU A 250 -6.82 10.95 -2.48
N PRO A 251 -7.58 10.01 -1.91
CA PRO A 251 -8.41 10.24 -0.72
C PRO A 251 -7.68 10.97 0.43
N ALA A 252 -8.17 12.14 0.82
CA ALA A 252 -7.73 12.97 1.95
C ALA A 252 -7.79 12.23 3.29
N ASP A 253 -8.83 11.41 3.48
CA ASP A 253 -9.06 10.61 4.68
C ASP A 253 -8.72 9.13 4.46
N SER A 254 -7.89 8.81 3.46
CA SER A 254 -7.28 7.48 3.39
C SER A 254 -6.69 7.16 4.76
N PRO A 255 -6.80 5.92 5.29
CA PRO A 255 -6.10 5.49 6.49
C PRO A 255 -4.59 5.42 6.22
N ARG A 256 -4.01 6.53 5.80
CA ARG A 256 -2.60 6.82 5.93
C ARG A 256 -2.39 7.04 7.41
N LEU A 257 -1.58 6.15 7.98
CA LEU A 257 -0.82 6.49 9.16
C LEU A 257 -0.20 7.87 8.90
N SER A 258 -0.64 8.90 9.63
CA SER A 258 -0.01 10.21 9.59
C SER A 258 1.49 10.00 9.78
N LYS A 259 2.28 10.51 8.84
CA LYS A 259 3.72 10.31 8.70
C LYS A 259 4.44 10.56 10.03
N SER A 260 4.64 9.51 10.83
CA SER A 260 5.68 9.49 11.86
C SER A 260 7.01 9.57 11.11
N MET A 261 7.84 10.55 11.44
CA MET A 261 9.20 10.70 10.90
C MET A 261 10.16 9.60 11.40
N THR A 262 9.73 8.35 11.29
CA THR A 262 10.58 7.17 11.45
C THR A 262 10.91 6.68 10.05
N GLU A 263 12.21 6.58 9.78
CA GLU A 263 12.84 6.29 8.49
C GLU A 263 12.10 5.25 7.61
N GLY A 264 11.81 5.63 6.37
CA GLY A 264 11.43 4.71 5.27
C GLY A 264 9.93 4.42 5.15
N GLY A 265 9.30 4.93 4.09
CA GLY A 265 7.89 4.77 3.74
C GLY A 265 7.44 3.35 3.38
N LEU A 266 7.50 2.42 4.33
CA LEU A 266 7.10 1.02 4.17
C LEU A 266 5.58 0.84 4.04
N ASP A 267 4.79 1.79 4.55
CA ASP A 267 3.32 1.72 4.60
C ASP A 267 2.60 2.22 3.34
N ASP A 268 3.32 2.88 2.41
CA ASP A 268 2.76 3.33 1.12
C ASP A 268 3.01 2.30 -0.01
N VAL A 269 3.67 1.18 0.29
CA VAL A 269 4.08 0.17 -0.70
C VAL A 269 2.87 -0.67 -1.10
N VAL A 270 2.48 -0.53 -2.37
CA VAL A 270 1.53 -1.43 -3.03
C VAL A 270 2.27 -2.70 -3.46
N PHE A 271 1.60 -3.85 -3.39
CA PHE A 271 2.13 -5.11 -3.87
C PHE A 271 2.61 -5.01 -5.33
N PRO A 272 3.85 -5.43 -5.66
CA PRO A 272 4.40 -5.25 -6.99
C PRO A 272 3.55 -5.92 -8.08
N GLY A 273 3.32 -5.23 -9.20
CA GLY A 273 2.63 -5.79 -10.36
C GLY A 273 1.11 -5.64 -10.35
N ILE A 274 0.52 -4.99 -9.34
CA ILE A 274 -0.89 -4.64 -9.31
C ILE A 274 -1.09 -3.24 -8.71
N GLU A 275 -2.16 -2.57 -9.10
CA GLU A 275 -2.54 -1.28 -8.51
C GLU A 275 -3.12 -1.43 -7.09
N GLU A 276 -3.50 -0.31 -6.48
CA GLU A 276 -4.23 -0.30 -5.22
C GLU A 276 -5.62 -0.93 -5.40
N ALA A 277 -6.10 -1.68 -4.39
CA ALA A 277 -7.44 -2.24 -4.42
C ALA A 277 -8.51 -1.13 -4.61
N PRO A 278 -9.52 -1.37 -5.46
CA PRO A 278 -10.57 -0.38 -5.71
C PRO A 278 -11.36 -0.05 -4.44
N LEU A 279 -11.88 1.18 -4.36
CA LEU A 279 -12.68 1.64 -3.23
C LEU A 279 -14.08 1.00 -3.20
N GLU A 280 -14.56 0.50 -4.34
CA GLU A 280 -15.81 -0.23 -4.46
C GLU A 280 -15.81 -1.47 -3.55
N ARG A 281 -16.83 -1.58 -2.70
CA ARG A 281 -16.94 -2.67 -1.72
C ARG A 281 -17.74 -3.84 -2.29
N GLY A 282 -17.20 -5.05 -2.12
CA GLY A 282 -17.85 -6.30 -2.50
C GLY A 282 -18.87 -6.76 -1.47
N LEU A 283 -19.95 -7.38 -1.94
CA LEU A 283 -20.97 -7.99 -1.10
C LEU A 283 -21.18 -9.45 -1.51
N LEU A 284 -21.02 -10.37 -0.56
CA LEU A 284 -21.36 -11.78 -0.74
C LEU A 284 -22.74 -12.07 -0.15
N ILE A 285 -23.62 -12.70 -0.92
CA ILE A 285 -24.96 -13.09 -0.46
C ILE A 285 -24.88 -14.55 0.02
N LEU A 286 -25.16 -14.75 1.30
CA LEU A 286 -25.24 -16.06 1.91
C LEU A 286 -26.63 -16.64 1.69
N ALA A 287 -26.71 -17.68 0.86
CA ALA A 287 -27.91 -18.51 0.73
C ALA A 287 -27.82 -19.70 1.69
N GLN A 288 -28.90 -20.00 2.40
CA GLN A 288 -28.98 -21.21 3.20
C GLN A 288 -29.04 -22.43 2.27
N MET A 289 -28.02 -23.28 2.31
CA MET A 289 -28.10 -24.60 1.69
C MET A 289 -29.15 -25.41 2.45
N ARG A 290 -30.19 -25.87 1.76
CA ARG A 290 -31.11 -26.86 2.33
C ARG A 290 -30.33 -28.16 2.48
N SER A 291 -29.95 -28.53 3.70
CA SER A 291 -29.64 -29.92 4.01
C SER A 291 -30.92 -30.70 3.74
N THR A 292 -30.87 -31.70 2.87
CA THR A 292 -32.02 -32.55 2.53
C THR A 292 -32.59 -33.22 3.79
N ALA A 293 -33.59 -32.60 4.40
CA ALA A 293 -34.62 -33.25 5.18
C ALA A 293 -35.93 -32.95 4.45
N ARG A 294 -36.54 -34.02 3.93
CA ARG A 294 -37.84 -34.02 3.25
C ARG A 294 -38.86 -33.21 4.08
N PRO A 295 -39.68 -32.34 3.49
CA PRO A 295 -40.79 -31.75 4.22
C PRO A 295 -41.75 -32.88 4.59
N THR A 296 -41.86 -33.20 5.88
CA THR A 296 -43.07 -33.81 6.40
C THR A 296 -44.16 -32.77 6.21
N THR A 297 -45.04 -33.01 5.24
CA THR A 297 -46.33 -32.33 5.13
C THR A 297 -47.02 -32.38 6.49
N PRO A 298 -47.44 -31.26 7.10
CA PRO A 298 -48.40 -31.34 8.19
C PRO A 298 -49.71 -31.82 7.57
N SER A 299 -50.14 -33.03 7.94
CA SER A 299 -51.50 -33.47 7.71
C SER A 299 -52.42 -32.50 8.46
N SER A 300 -53.23 -31.76 7.70
CA SER A 300 -54.39 -31.06 8.21
C SER A 300 -55.37 -32.06 8.84
N THR A 301 -55.68 -31.86 10.12
CA THR A 301 -56.97 -32.17 10.75
C THR A 301 -57.36 -30.97 11.58
#